data_AF-G2FVC1-F1
#
_entry.id   AF-G2FVC1-F1
#
_cell.length_a   1.000
_cell.length_b   1.000
_cell.length_c   1.000
_cell.angle_alpha   90.00
_cell.angle_beta   90.00
_cell.angle_gamma   90.00
#
_symmetry.space_group_name_H-M   'P 1'
#
loop_
_entity.id
_entity.type
_entity.pdbx_description
1 polymer ?
#
loop_
_entity_poly.entity_id
_entity_poly.type
_entity_poly.pdbx_seq_one_letter_code
_entity_poly.pdbx_strand_id
1 'polypeptide(L)'
;MWGIFNNSKCLNCLFGIPEINYIHTGNGTITSYNTSGYQNNMNVRFDASSSNIINNGFESGNLTGWTTSTPLNFVVINTDKYDGNYCVQISNKSASWIALTSNKIPVPIEKKKLVLSAFFKGIANKKMDFLVRFWSWSGVEITPNLDVGISATPKWTLGQVTGNIPTGTAYITVVLSLQPTVAGYINVDEVYMGLY
;
A
#
# COMPACT_ATOMS: atom_id res chain seq x y z
N MET A 1 -5.88 41.57 -17.27
CA MET A 1 -6.93 40.71 -17.86
C MET A 1 -6.74 39.32 -17.27
N TRP A 2 -7.56 38.94 -16.29
CA TRP A 2 -7.47 37.63 -15.64
C TRP A 2 -8.24 36.61 -16.46
N GLY A 3 -7.55 35.59 -16.97
CA GLY A 3 -8.18 34.48 -17.70
C GLY A 3 -8.67 33.41 -16.74
N ILE A 4 -9.98 33.16 -16.77
CA ILE A 4 -10.61 31.99 -16.15
C ILE A 4 -10.24 30.78 -17.01
N PHE A 5 -9.55 29.77 -16.44
CA PHE A 5 -9.35 28.50 -17.12
C PHE A 5 -10.47 27.52 -16.74
N ASN A 6 -11.23 27.12 -17.75
CA ASN A 6 -12.32 26.16 -17.63
C ASN A 6 -11.80 24.72 -17.51
N ASN A 7 -12.48 23.94 -16.66
CA ASN A 7 -12.36 22.50 -16.52
C ASN A 7 -12.47 21.79 -17.89
N SER A 8 -11.35 21.33 -18.43
CA SER A 8 -11.24 20.09 -19.20
C SER A 8 -9.82 19.97 -19.75
N LYS A 9 -9.25 18.76 -19.57
CA LYS A 9 -7.93 18.30 -20.03
C LYS A 9 -6.80 18.57 -19.04
N CYS A 10 -6.51 17.56 -18.22
CA CYS A 10 -5.20 17.41 -17.59
C CYS A 10 -4.14 17.50 -18.68
N LEU A 11 -3.32 18.55 -18.60
CA LEU A 11 -2.20 18.79 -19.49
C LEU A 11 -1.03 17.92 -19.02
N ASN A 12 -0.53 17.11 -19.95
CA ASN A 12 0.72 16.37 -19.84
C ASN A 12 1.82 17.17 -19.13
N CYS A 13 2.37 16.55 -18.10
CA CYS A 13 3.80 16.34 -17.89
C CYS A 13 4.71 17.55 -18.18
N LEU A 14 5.10 18.25 -17.13
CA LEU A 14 6.42 18.90 -17.08
C LEU A 14 7.08 18.51 -15.75
N PHE A 15 8.23 17.83 -15.88
CA PHE A 15 9.13 17.33 -14.83
C PHE A 15 8.75 16.03 -14.13
N GLY A 16 9.04 14.91 -14.80
CA GLY A 16 9.86 13.81 -14.27
C GLY A 16 9.39 13.02 -13.05
N ILE A 17 8.24 13.34 -12.46
CA ILE A 17 7.62 12.57 -11.39
C ILE A 17 6.28 12.06 -11.95
N PRO A 18 6.03 10.74 -11.95
CA PRO A 18 4.74 10.21 -12.35
C PRO A 18 3.63 10.86 -11.50
N GLU A 19 2.50 11.25 -12.12
CA GLU A 19 1.31 11.84 -11.45
C GLU A 19 0.70 10.95 -10.34
N ILE A 20 1.30 9.79 -10.08
CA ILE A 20 0.77 8.67 -9.32
C ILE A 20 1.00 8.83 -7.80
N ASN A 21 1.74 9.88 -7.39
CA ASN A 21 2.05 10.19 -5.98
C ASN A 21 1.10 11.21 -5.33
N TYR A 22 -0.04 11.50 -5.97
CA TYR A 22 -1.03 12.45 -5.46
C TYR A 22 -2.43 11.85 -5.48
N ILE A 23 -3.10 11.91 -4.33
CA ILE A 23 -4.55 11.69 -4.25
C ILE A 23 -5.19 13.06 -4.07
N HIS A 24 -5.86 13.54 -5.11
CA HIS A 24 -6.68 14.74 -5.02
C HIS A 24 -7.97 14.41 -4.25
N THR A 25 -8.05 14.76 -2.97
CA THR A 25 -9.29 14.58 -2.19
C THR A 25 -10.19 15.82 -2.21
N GLY A 26 -9.91 16.82 -3.06
CA GLY A 26 -10.85 17.90 -3.37
C GLY A 26 -10.35 18.91 -4.41
N ASN A 27 -11.17 19.94 -4.67
CA ASN A 27 -10.93 20.94 -5.72
C ASN A 27 -9.91 21.99 -5.26
N GLY A 28 -8.64 21.84 -5.66
CA GLY A 28 -7.60 22.84 -5.43
C GLY A 28 -6.49 22.78 -6.48
N THR A 29 -5.89 23.93 -6.79
CA THR A 29 -4.80 24.05 -7.78
C THR A 29 -3.44 23.91 -7.08
N ILE A 30 -2.57 23.04 -7.58
CA ILE A 30 -1.20 22.89 -7.07
C ILE A 30 -0.34 24.02 -7.62
N THR A 31 0.17 24.89 -6.74
CA THR A 31 1.16 25.90 -7.10
C THR A 31 2.42 25.75 -6.23
N SER A 32 3.52 25.37 -6.89
CA SER A 32 4.92 25.35 -6.43
C SER A 32 5.47 24.15 -5.63
N TYR A 33 6.64 23.69 -6.10
CA TYR A 33 7.56 22.77 -5.45
C TYR A 33 8.34 23.52 -4.37
N ASN A 34 8.04 23.27 -3.10
CA ASN A 34 9.06 23.36 -2.05
C ASN A 34 8.71 22.39 -0.91
N THR A 35 9.56 21.38 -0.79
CA THR A 35 9.51 20.29 0.20
C THR A 35 9.94 20.81 1.56
N SER A 36 9.02 21.40 2.32
CA SER A 36 9.06 21.47 3.77
C SER A 36 7.79 22.19 4.25
N GLY A 37 6.86 21.46 4.85
CA GLY A 37 5.86 22.06 5.74
C GLY A 37 4.52 22.50 5.15
N TYR A 38 4.00 21.92 4.06
CA TYR A 38 2.64 22.22 3.63
C TYR A 38 1.60 21.23 4.19
N GLN A 39 1.07 21.58 5.36
CA GLN A 39 -0.17 21.03 5.92
C GLN A 39 -1.37 21.62 5.16
N ASN A 40 -1.63 21.10 3.95
CA ASN A 40 -2.94 21.27 3.32
C ASN A 40 -3.68 19.96 3.46
N ASN A 41 -4.82 19.99 4.16
CA ASN A 41 -5.66 18.84 4.51
C ASN A 41 -6.20 17.99 3.34
N MET A 42 -5.68 18.09 2.11
CA MET A 42 -6.21 17.38 0.94
C MET A 42 -5.20 16.86 -0.09
N ASN A 43 -3.90 16.81 0.20
CA ASN A 43 -2.92 16.13 -0.67
C ASN A 43 -1.80 15.51 0.18
N VAL A 44 -1.96 14.24 0.55
CA VAL A 44 -0.89 13.50 1.24
C VAL A 44 0.07 12.96 0.18
N ARG A 45 1.28 13.52 0.10
CA ARG A 45 2.41 12.86 -0.56
C ARG A 45 2.84 11.69 0.35
N PHE A 46 2.66 10.46 -0.11
CA PHE A 46 3.35 9.32 0.50
C PHE A 46 4.73 9.25 -0.14
N ASP A 47 5.71 9.81 0.54
CA ASP A 47 7.09 9.49 0.19
C ASP A 47 7.32 8.03 0.59
N ALA A 48 7.93 7.21 -0.27
CA ALA A 48 8.32 5.84 0.07
C ALA A 48 9.13 5.80 1.38
N SER A 49 9.89 6.86 1.67
CA SER A 49 10.64 7.04 2.91
C SER A 49 9.79 7.35 4.16
N SER A 50 8.50 7.65 4.00
CA SER A 50 7.58 7.93 5.11
C SER A 50 6.88 6.68 5.65
N SER A 51 6.92 5.56 4.91
CA SER A 51 6.38 4.30 5.41
C SER A 51 7.41 3.62 6.32
N ASN A 52 7.05 3.38 7.58
CA ASN A 52 7.89 2.61 8.51
C ASN A 52 7.89 1.10 8.19
N ILE A 53 7.45 0.70 6.99
CA ILE A 53 7.47 -0.67 6.51
C ILE A 53 8.87 -0.96 5.98
N ILE A 54 9.53 -1.97 6.53
CA ILE A 54 10.85 -2.39 6.04
C ILE A 54 10.68 -3.07 4.69
N ASN A 55 11.51 -2.68 3.71
CA ASN A 55 11.57 -3.32 2.39
C ASN A 55 10.18 -3.37 1.72
N ASN A 56 9.55 -2.22 1.65
CA ASN A 56 8.16 -2.03 1.30
C ASN A 56 7.88 -2.14 -0.21
N GLY A 57 8.90 -1.92 -1.05
CA GLY A 57 8.94 -2.27 -2.48
C GLY A 57 9.77 -3.52 -2.80
N PHE A 58 10.17 -4.32 -1.81
CA PHE A 58 10.92 -5.58 -2.02
C PHE A 58 12.33 -5.43 -2.66
N GLU A 59 12.86 -4.22 -2.73
CA GLU A 59 14.11 -3.87 -3.42
C GLU A 59 15.39 -4.55 -2.89
N SER A 60 15.33 -5.20 -1.72
CA SER A 60 16.43 -6.04 -1.22
C SER A 60 16.60 -7.38 -1.98
N GLY A 61 15.70 -7.68 -2.93
CA GLY A 61 15.71 -8.94 -3.68
C GLY A 61 15.25 -10.16 -2.86
N ASN A 62 14.72 -9.94 -1.65
CA ASN A 62 14.19 -10.97 -0.76
C ASN A 62 13.07 -10.42 0.14
N LEU A 63 12.54 -11.25 1.03
CA LEU A 63 11.42 -10.92 1.92
C LEU A 63 11.87 -10.33 3.28
N THR A 64 13.04 -9.70 3.37
CA THR A 64 13.49 -9.04 4.61
C THR A 64 12.41 -8.11 5.13
N GLY A 65 12.10 -8.18 6.43
CA GLY A 65 11.02 -7.37 7.04
C GLY A 65 9.62 -7.98 6.94
N TRP A 66 9.47 -9.13 6.28
CA TRP A 66 8.21 -9.83 6.07
C TRP A 66 8.29 -11.30 6.51
N THR A 67 7.19 -11.80 7.07
CA THR A 67 7.02 -13.19 7.51
C THR A 67 5.97 -13.89 6.65
N THR A 68 6.34 -15.03 6.07
CA THR A 68 5.45 -15.86 5.25
C THR A 68 4.74 -16.92 6.09
N SER A 69 3.44 -17.16 5.85
CA SER A 69 2.78 -18.34 6.41
C SER A 69 3.20 -19.65 5.74
N THR A 70 3.64 -19.59 4.47
CA THR A 70 4.09 -20.72 3.66
C THR A 70 5.19 -20.27 2.67
N PRO A 71 6.48 -20.53 2.94
CA PRO A 71 7.58 -19.89 2.21
C PRO A 71 7.57 -20.05 0.68
N LEU A 72 7.16 -21.21 0.16
CA LEU A 72 7.20 -21.52 -1.28
C LEU A 72 6.17 -20.74 -2.13
N ASN A 73 5.24 -20.03 -1.51
CA ASN A 73 4.16 -19.33 -2.19
C ASN A 73 4.46 -17.84 -2.43
N PHE A 74 5.58 -17.32 -1.90
CA PHE A 74 5.99 -15.92 -1.98
C PHE A 74 7.38 -15.85 -2.61
N VAL A 75 7.49 -15.18 -3.74
CA VAL A 75 8.75 -15.08 -4.50
C VAL A 75 9.00 -13.63 -4.86
N VAL A 76 10.18 -13.12 -4.54
CA VAL A 76 10.60 -11.81 -5.05
C VAL A 76 11.12 -11.99 -6.47
N ILE A 77 10.57 -11.23 -7.41
CA ILE A 77 10.87 -11.30 -8.85
C ILE A 77 11.26 -9.93 -9.39
N ASN A 78 11.90 -9.87 -10.56
CA ASN A 78 12.38 -8.64 -11.19
C ASN A 78 11.81 -8.37 -12.61
N THR A 79 10.89 -9.20 -13.08
CA THR A 79 10.40 -9.16 -14.48
C THR A 79 9.06 -8.45 -14.66
N ASP A 80 8.25 -8.36 -13.61
CA ASP A 80 6.89 -7.80 -13.67
C ASP A 80 6.58 -7.05 -12.38
N LYS A 81 7.28 -5.93 -12.20
CA LYS A 81 7.26 -4.98 -11.09
C LYS A 81 6.61 -3.65 -11.50
N TYR A 82 6.11 -2.88 -10.53
CA TYR A 82 5.45 -1.60 -10.77
C TYR A 82 6.50 -0.51 -10.93
N ASP A 83 7.39 -0.38 -9.96
CA ASP A 83 8.54 0.53 -9.97
C ASP A 83 9.79 -0.23 -9.49
N GLY A 84 10.96 0.41 -9.49
CA GLY A 84 12.18 -0.19 -8.98
C GLY A 84 12.62 -1.46 -9.74
N ASN A 85 13.33 -2.34 -9.02
CA ASN A 85 13.92 -3.55 -9.57
C ASN A 85 13.13 -4.81 -9.21
N TYR A 86 12.39 -4.80 -8.11
CA TYR A 86 11.77 -6.01 -7.56
C TYR A 86 10.32 -5.79 -7.17
N CYS A 87 9.55 -6.87 -7.14
CA CYS A 87 8.25 -6.92 -6.50
C CYS A 87 8.06 -8.30 -5.87
N VAL A 88 7.01 -8.49 -5.06
CA VAL A 88 6.65 -9.84 -4.60
C VAL A 88 5.56 -10.44 -5.47
N GLN A 89 5.82 -11.61 -6.03
CA GLN A 89 4.81 -12.48 -6.62
C GLN A 89 4.27 -13.45 -5.57
N ILE A 90 2.95 -13.45 -5.40
CA ILE A 90 2.24 -14.31 -4.45
C ILE A 90 1.39 -15.29 -5.24
N SER A 91 1.65 -16.59 -5.08
CA SER A 91 0.89 -17.66 -5.71
C SER A 91 0.42 -18.64 -4.64
N ASN A 92 -0.89 -18.81 -4.47
CA ASN A 92 -1.42 -19.72 -3.47
C ASN A 92 -1.81 -21.05 -4.12
N LYS A 93 -1.03 -22.10 -3.83
CA LYS A 93 -1.29 -23.49 -4.20
C LYS A 93 -1.94 -24.30 -3.06
N SER A 94 -2.20 -23.67 -1.91
CA SER A 94 -2.79 -24.28 -0.73
C SER A 94 -4.33 -24.22 -0.76
N ALA A 95 -4.95 -25.15 -0.02
CA ALA A 95 -6.38 -25.14 0.30
C ALA A 95 -6.75 -24.13 1.41
N SER A 96 -5.78 -23.43 1.98
CA SER A 96 -5.97 -22.42 3.01
C SER A 96 -5.47 -21.05 2.55
N TRP A 97 -5.98 -19.99 3.18
CA TRP A 97 -5.45 -18.65 3.00
C TRP A 97 -3.97 -18.63 3.39
N ILE A 98 -3.18 -17.88 2.62
CA ILE A 98 -1.76 -17.66 2.92
C ILE A 98 -1.54 -16.17 3.13
N ALA A 99 -0.57 -15.82 3.97
CA ALA A 99 -0.29 -14.44 4.33
C ALA A 99 1.19 -14.12 4.23
N LEU A 100 1.50 -12.95 3.68
CA LEU A 100 2.75 -12.24 3.91
C LEU A 100 2.48 -11.11 4.90
N THR A 101 3.15 -11.14 6.04
CA THR A 101 2.91 -10.19 7.15
C THR A 101 4.14 -9.35 7.38
N SER A 102 4.01 -8.03 7.44
CA SER A 102 5.12 -7.15 7.78
C SER A 102 5.55 -7.35 9.24
N ASN A 103 6.71 -6.81 9.60
CA ASN A 103 7.04 -6.58 10.99
C ASN A 103 5.98 -5.70 11.69
N LYS A 104 5.94 -5.76 13.03
CA LYS A 104 5.15 -4.84 13.84
C LYS A 104 5.73 -3.43 13.73
N ILE A 105 4.87 -2.49 13.38
CA ILE A 105 5.20 -1.07 13.20
C ILE A 105 4.59 -0.31 14.38
N PRO A 106 5.40 0.41 15.18
CA PRO A 106 4.88 1.21 16.28
C PRO A 106 3.95 2.31 15.79
N VAL A 107 2.87 2.53 16.53
CA VAL A 107 1.91 3.61 16.29
C VAL A 107 2.09 4.69 17.35
N PRO A 108 2.52 5.92 16.98
CA PRO A 108 2.56 7.02 17.93
C PRO A 108 1.17 7.36 18.47
N ILE A 109 1.06 7.68 19.76
CA ILE A 109 -0.22 7.82 20.47
C ILE A 109 -1.13 8.92 19.91
N GLU A 110 -0.53 9.92 19.28
CA GLU A 110 -1.21 11.03 18.62
C GLU A 110 -1.89 10.65 17.31
N LYS A 111 -1.50 9.52 16.68
CA LYS A 111 -2.05 9.07 15.41
C LYS A 111 -3.37 8.38 15.63
N LYS A 112 -4.40 8.81 14.91
CA LYS A 112 -5.78 8.30 15.03
C LYS A 112 -6.31 7.72 13.75
N LYS A 113 -5.67 8.01 12.62
CA LYS A 113 -6.04 7.49 11.31
C LYS A 113 -4.85 6.93 10.59
N LEU A 114 -5.15 6.04 9.65
CA LEU A 114 -4.16 5.50 8.75
C LEU A 114 -4.73 5.40 7.34
N VAL A 115 -3.80 5.33 6.41
CA VAL A 115 -4.02 4.95 5.03
C VAL A 115 -2.94 3.95 4.65
N LEU A 116 -3.36 2.86 4.04
CA LEU A 116 -2.52 1.79 3.53
C LEU A 116 -2.78 1.68 2.03
N SER A 117 -1.71 1.64 1.23
CA SER A 117 -1.80 1.52 -0.22
C SER A 117 -0.73 0.58 -0.76
N ALA A 118 -0.99 -0.05 -1.90
CA ALA A 118 0.01 -0.79 -2.68
C ALA A 118 -0.46 -0.91 -4.13
N PHE A 119 0.45 -1.26 -5.04
CA PHE A 119 0.11 -1.59 -6.41
C PHE A 119 -0.02 -3.10 -6.57
N PHE A 120 -1.03 -3.50 -7.34
CA PHE A 120 -1.39 -4.90 -7.57
C PHE A 120 -1.52 -5.17 -9.05
N LYS A 121 -0.96 -6.28 -9.52
CA LYS A 121 -1.17 -6.81 -10.87
C LYS A 121 -1.24 -8.33 -10.78
N GLY A 122 -2.12 -8.98 -11.52
CA GLY A 122 -2.20 -10.43 -11.51
C GLY A 122 -3.06 -10.97 -12.63
N ILE A 123 -3.31 -12.27 -12.58
CA ILE A 123 -4.18 -12.93 -13.56
C ILE A 123 -5.60 -13.07 -13.01
N ALA A 124 -6.59 -13.01 -13.91
CA ALA A 124 -8.01 -12.96 -13.59
C ALA A 124 -8.44 -14.06 -12.58
N ASN A 125 -9.43 -13.72 -11.74
CA ASN A 125 -10.05 -14.56 -10.70
C ASN A 125 -9.28 -14.74 -9.39
N LYS A 126 -8.06 -14.19 -9.26
CA LYS A 126 -7.39 -14.13 -7.96
C LYS A 126 -7.91 -12.97 -7.12
N LYS A 127 -8.16 -13.24 -5.84
CA LYS A 127 -8.49 -12.22 -4.83
C LYS A 127 -7.51 -12.26 -3.67
N MET A 128 -7.23 -11.10 -3.13
CA MET A 128 -6.39 -10.89 -1.97
C MET A 128 -7.11 -9.97 -1.00
N ASP A 129 -7.04 -10.25 0.29
CA ASP A 129 -7.37 -9.28 1.31
C ASP A 129 -6.10 -8.48 1.62
N PHE A 130 -6.19 -7.18 1.41
CA PHE A 130 -5.14 -6.23 1.74
C PHE A 130 -5.55 -5.51 3.02
N LEU A 131 -4.86 -5.80 4.12
CA LEU A 131 -5.37 -5.43 5.44
C LEU A 131 -4.31 -5.00 6.44
N VAL A 132 -4.77 -4.25 7.44
CA VAL A 132 -4.04 -3.87 8.65
C VAL A 132 -4.62 -4.64 9.82
N ARG A 133 -3.73 -5.28 10.60
CA ARG A 133 -4.06 -5.76 11.95
C ARG A 133 -3.52 -4.81 13.00
N PHE A 134 -4.30 -4.64 14.06
CA PHE A 134 -3.98 -3.79 15.19
C PHE A 134 -3.57 -4.64 16.39
N TRP A 135 -2.57 -4.18 17.13
CA TRP A 135 -2.03 -4.92 18.27
C TRP A 135 -1.86 -4.01 19.48
N SER A 136 -2.23 -4.49 20.66
CA SER A 136 -1.94 -3.83 21.93
C SER A 136 -0.45 -3.91 22.30
N TRP A 137 -0.04 -3.18 23.34
CA TRP A 137 1.29 -3.30 23.95
C TRP A 137 1.59 -4.71 24.47
N SER A 138 0.57 -5.43 24.91
CA SER A 138 0.68 -6.83 25.34
C SER A 138 0.72 -7.82 24.18
N GLY A 139 0.64 -7.35 22.93
CA GLY A 139 0.69 -8.18 21.74
C GLY A 139 -0.63 -8.89 21.40
N VAL A 140 -1.73 -8.48 22.00
CA VAL A 140 -3.08 -9.00 21.69
C VAL A 140 -3.63 -8.27 20.47
N GLU A 141 -4.22 -9.02 19.52
CA GLU A 141 -4.88 -8.44 18.34
C GLU A 141 -6.15 -7.68 18.74
N ILE A 142 -6.34 -6.48 18.19
CA ILE A 142 -7.50 -5.63 18.41
C ILE A 142 -8.36 -5.65 17.15
N THR A 143 -9.62 -6.04 17.29
CA THR A 143 -10.59 -6.13 16.19
C THR A 143 -11.58 -4.96 16.20
N PRO A 144 -12.15 -4.57 15.03
CA PRO A 144 -11.96 -5.18 13.72
C PRO A 144 -10.63 -4.78 13.06
N ASN A 145 -10.16 -5.64 12.15
CA ASN A 145 -9.09 -5.28 11.23
C ASN A 145 -9.62 -4.29 10.19
N LEU A 146 -8.70 -3.58 9.54
CA LEU A 146 -9.02 -2.66 8.44
C LEU A 146 -8.58 -3.30 7.13
N ASP A 147 -9.51 -3.63 6.24
CA ASP A 147 -9.23 -4.40 5.03
C ASP A 147 -9.92 -3.88 3.78
N VAL A 148 -9.37 -4.26 2.62
CA VAL A 148 -10.02 -4.14 1.32
C VAL A 148 -9.74 -5.39 0.49
N GLY A 149 -10.79 -5.90 -0.16
CA GLY A 149 -10.66 -6.98 -1.13
C GLY A 149 -10.09 -6.46 -2.45
N ILE A 150 -8.95 -7.00 -2.87
CA ILE A 150 -8.31 -6.71 -4.15
C ILE A 150 -8.62 -7.83 -5.13
N SER A 151 -9.14 -7.47 -6.30
CA SER A 151 -9.30 -8.39 -7.43
C SER A 151 -8.13 -8.22 -8.40
N ALA A 152 -7.47 -9.32 -8.74
CA ALA A 152 -6.36 -9.31 -9.68
C ALA A 152 -6.79 -8.79 -11.05
N THR A 153 -6.02 -7.85 -11.60
CA THR A 153 -6.21 -7.35 -12.96
C THR A 153 -4.90 -7.45 -13.74
N PRO A 154 -4.94 -7.60 -15.07
CA PRO A 154 -3.72 -7.72 -15.88
C PRO A 154 -2.93 -6.40 -15.99
N LYS A 155 -3.39 -5.33 -15.35
CA LYS A 155 -2.71 -4.04 -15.26
C LYS A 155 -2.40 -3.72 -13.81
N TRP A 156 -1.34 -2.97 -13.58
CA TRP A 156 -1.07 -2.42 -12.26
C TRP A 156 -2.20 -1.48 -11.83
N THR A 157 -2.79 -1.77 -10.69
CA THR A 157 -3.88 -1.00 -10.10
C THR A 157 -3.54 -0.68 -8.65
N LEU A 158 -3.82 0.55 -8.24
CA LEU A 158 -3.71 0.96 -6.85
C LEU A 158 -4.82 0.31 -6.02
N GLY A 159 -4.45 -0.43 -4.98
CA GLY A 159 -5.34 -0.82 -3.90
C GLY A 159 -5.09 0.07 -2.69
N GLN A 160 -6.16 0.51 -2.03
CA GLN A 160 -6.05 1.40 -0.89
C GLN A 160 -7.15 1.12 0.14
N VAL A 161 -6.79 1.27 1.42
CA VAL A 161 -7.72 1.30 2.53
C VAL A 161 -7.36 2.43 3.49
N THR A 162 -8.38 3.15 3.97
CA THR A 162 -8.24 4.28 4.89
C THR A 162 -9.21 4.08 6.06
N GLY A 163 -8.76 4.33 7.28
CA GLY A 163 -9.60 4.10 8.46
C GLY A 163 -9.05 4.69 9.74
N ASN A 164 -9.83 4.50 10.80
CA ASN A 164 -9.44 4.90 12.16
C ASN A 164 -8.58 3.81 12.79
N ILE A 165 -7.60 4.23 13.60
CA ILE A 165 -6.82 3.35 14.46
C ILE A 165 -7.63 3.12 15.75
N PRO A 166 -7.96 1.86 16.12
CA PRO A 166 -8.65 1.56 17.36
C PRO A 166 -7.90 2.03 18.60
N THR A 167 -8.62 2.47 19.62
CA THR A 167 -8.05 2.82 20.94
C THR A 167 -7.27 1.63 21.52
N GLY A 168 -6.08 1.91 22.08
CA GLY A 168 -5.22 0.88 22.68
C GLY A 168 -4.26 0.21 21.69
N THR A 169 -4.32 0.56 20.40
CA THR A 169 -3.33 0.14 19.41
C THR A 169 -1.95 0.70 19.77
N ALA A 170 -0.98 -0.19 19.91
CA ALA A 170 0.44 0.11 20.08
C ALA A 170 1.23 -0.18 18.80
N TYR A 171 0.83 -1.22 18.08
CA TYR A 171 1.47 -1.64 16.84
C TYR A 171 0.47 -2.01 15.77
N ILE A 172 0.92 -1.94 14.52
CA ILE A 172 0.19 -2.43 13.36
C ILE A 172 1.07 -3.34 12.52
N THR A 173 0.43 -4.25 11.80
CA THR A 173 1.07 -5.07 10.77
C THR A 173 0.26 -4.99 9.50
N VAL A 174 0.94 -4.87 8.37
CA VAL A 174 0.34 -5.01 7.03
C VAL A 174 0.31 -6.49 6.67
N VAL A 175 -0.80 -6.94 6.11
CA VAL A 175 -0.99 -8.32 5.68
C VAL A 175 -1.47 -8.35 4.24
N LEU A 176 -0.75 -9.11 3.41
CA LEU A 176 -1.15 -9.50 2.07
C LEU A 176 -1.67 -10.94 2.15
N SER A 177 -3.00 -11.11 2.16
CA SER A 177 -3.63 -12.42 2.36
C SER A 177 -4.23 -12.92 1.05
N LEU A 178 -3.71 -14.00 0.46
CA LEU A 178 -4.18 -14.51 -0.83
C LEU A 178 -5.14 -15.70 -0.66
N GLN A 179 -6.29 -15.65 -1.34
CA GLN A 179 -7.33 -16.67 -1.24
C GLN A 179 -6.84 -18.08 -1.66
N PRO A 180 -7.44 -19.15 -1.10
CA PRO A 180 -7.15 -20.54 -1.49
C PRO A 180 -7.39 -20.87 -2.97
N THR A 181 -6.75 -21.95 -3.44
CA THR A 181 -7.17 -22.81 -4.57
C THR A 181 -7.78 -22.12 -5.80
N VAL A 182 -7.09 -21.11 -6.33
CA VAL A 182 -7.32 -20.60 -7.69
C VAL A 182 -5.98 -20.69 -8.42
N ALA A 183 -5.94 -21.04 -9.70
CA ALA A 183 -4.68 -20.98 -10.43
C ALA A 183 -4.21 -19.52 -10.56
N GLY A 184 -2.89 -19.28 -10.52
CA GLY A 184 -2.33 -17.95 -10.77
C GLY A 184 -1.67 -17.25 -9.60
N TYR A 185 -1.41 -15.97 -9.81
CA TYR A 185 -0.65 -15.13 -8.90
C TYR A 185 -1.17 -13.69 -8.86
N ILE A 186 -0.77 -12.98 -7.82
CA ILE A 186 -0.81 -11.51 -7.72
C ILE A 186 0.60 -11.04 -7.40
N ASN A 187 1.12 -10.14 -8.23
CA ASN A 187 2.29 -9.34 -7.92
C ASN A 187 1.82 -8.14 -7.10
N VAL A 188 2.57 -7.84 -6.04
CA VAL A 188 2.37 -6.68 -5.17
C VAL A 188 3.66 -5.89 -5.13
N ASP A 189 3.53 -4.58 -5.18
CA ASP A 189 4.66 -3.68 -5.16
C ASP A 189 4.33 -2.36 -4.47
N GLU A 190 5.37 -1.65 -4.03
CA GLU A 190 5.29 -0.32 -3.44
C GLU A 190 4.21 -0.20 -2.35
N VAL A 191 4.35 -1.02 -1.30
CA VAL A 191 3.45 -0.98 -0.15
C VAL A 191 3.76 0.26 0.69
N TYR A 192 2.79 1.12 0.90
CA TYR A 192 2.95 2.34 1.70
C TYR A 192 1.91 2.43 2.79
N MET A 193 2.32 3.05 3.89
CA MET A 193 1.43 3.33 5.00
C MET A 193 1.73 4.69 5.59
N GLY A 194 0.69 5.52 5.69
CA GLY A 194 0.75 6.82 6.35
C GLY A 194 -0.12 6.83 7.61
N LEU A 195 0.40 7.45 8.68
CA LEU A 195 -0.30 7.65 9.95
C LEU A 195 -0.52 9.14 10.21
N TYR A 196 -1.75 9.55 10.51
CA TYR A 196 -2.11 10.94 10.72
C TYR A 196 -3.19 11.17 11.79
#